data_AF-A0AAU7CZX9-F1
#
_entry.id   AF-A0AAU7CZX9-F1
#
_cell.length_a   1.000
_cell.length_b   1.000
_cell.length_c   1.000
_cell.angle_alpha   90.00
_cell.angle_beta   90.00
_cell.angle_gamma   90.00
#
_symmetry.space_group_name_H-M   'P 1'
#
loop_
_entity.id
_entity.type
_entity.pdbx_description
1 polymer ?
#
loop_
_entity_poly.entity_id
_entity_poly.type
_entity_poly.pdbx_seq_one_letter_code
_entity_poly.pdbx_strand_id
1 'polypeptide(L)' 'MRSLIDFVSESFIWGVGITRPQPSQRRRAALYITAILMGTVVAAVAFFFLFVGRI' A
#
# COMPACT_ATOMS: atom_id res chain seq x y z
N MET A 1 -5.69 19.34 9.28
CA MET A 1 -4.38 18.66 9.22
C MET A 1 -4.54 17.47 8.28
N ARG A 2 -3.81 17.41 7.15
CA ARG A 2 -3.89 16.24 6.25
C ARG A 2 -3.36 15.03 7.02
N SER A 3 -4.15 13.96 7.04
CA SER A 3 -3.77 12.73 7.73
C SER A 3 -2.60 12.07 7.00
N LEU A 4 -1.68 11.42 7.72
CA LEU A 4 -0.65 10.54 7.14
C LEU A 4 -1.25 9.53 6.14
N ILE A 5 -2.49 9.10 6.42
CA ILE A 5 -3.26 8.18 5.57
C ILE A 5 -3.60 8.83 4.21
N ASP A 6 -3.91 10.13 4.18
CA ASP A 6 -4.19 10.84 2.93
C ASP A 6 -2.92 10.95 2.08
N PHE A 7 -1.76 11.20 2.69
CA PHE A 7 -0.48 11.28 1.98
C PHE A 7 -0.07 9.93 1.38
N VAL A 8 -0.17 8.84 2.15
CA VAL A 8 0.13 7.49 1.65
C VAL A 8 -0.85 7.09 0.55
N SER A 9 -2.14 7.38 0.73
CA SER A 9 -3.15 7.10 -0.29
C SER A 9 -2.89 7.89 -1.57
N GLU A 10 -2.55 9.18 -1.47
CA GLU A 10 -2.28 10.04 -2.64
C GLU A 10 -0.99 9.62 -3.36
N SER A 11 0.07 9.27 -2.63
CA SER A 11 1.31 8.74 -3.20
C SER A 11 1.07 7.41 -3.93
N PHE A 12 0.23 6.54 -3.37
CA PHE A 12 -0.14 5.28 -4.01
C PHE A 12 -1.03 5.50 -5.23
N ILE A 13 -2.01 6.39 -5.14
CA ILE A 13 -2.87 6.77 -6.26
C ILE A 13 -2.03 7.27 -7.44
N TRP A 14 -1.04 8.12 -7.15
CA TRP A 14 -0.15 8.66 -8.16
C TRP A 14 0.84 7.60 -8.70
N GLY A 15 1.42 6.79 -7.82
CA GLY A 15 2.39 5.76 -8.20
C GLY A 15 1.80 4.61 -9.02
N VAL A 16 0.54 4.25 -8.77
CA VAL A 16 -0.15 3.14 -9.47
C VAL A 16 -1.07 3.66 -10.60
N GLY A 17 -1.31 4.97 -10.68
CA GLY A 17 -2.11 5.59 -11.74
C GLY A 17 -3.61 5.34 -11.63
N ILE A 18 -4.15 5.22 -10.42
CA ILE A 18 -5.58 4.98 -10.18
C ILE A 18 -6.35 6.30 -9.99
N THR A 19 -7.65 6.31 -10.31
CA THR A 19 -8.51 7.48 -10.06
C THR A 19 -8.77 7.65 -8.57
N ARG A 20 -8.82 8.90 -8.09
CA ARG A 20 -9.09 9.21 -6.69
C ARG A 20 -10.47 8.66 -6.27
N PRO A 21 -10.56 7.87 -5.18
CA PRO A 21 -11.81 7.26 -4.77
C PRO A 21 -12.82 8.30 -4.28
N GLN A 22 -14.10 8.04 -4.54
CA GLN A 22 -15.20 8.88 -4.07
C GLN A 22 -15.19 9.00 -2.52
N PRO A 23 -15.69 10.10 -1.94
CA PRO A 23 -15.67 10.34 -0.50
C PRO A 23 -16.24 9.18 0.34
N SER A 24 -17.34 8.58 -0.11
CA SER A 24 -18.00 7.42 0.52
C SER A 24 -17.13 6.16 0.53
N GLN A 25 -16.15 6.07 -0.38
CA GLN A 25 -15.29 4.91 -0.55
C GLN A 25 -13.87 5.11 -0.01
N ARG A 26 -13.51 6.31 0.48
CA ARG A 26 -12.14 6.61 0.97
C ARG A 26 -11.64 5.62 2.01
N ARG A 27 -12.50 5.25 2.98
CA ARG A 27 -12.11 4.31 4.04
C ARG A 27 -11.83 2.91 3.49
N ARG A 28 -12.63 2.44 2.53
CA ARG A 28 -12.41 1.15 1.87
C ARG A 28 -11.15 1.18 1.02
N ALA A 29 -10.96 2.23 0.23
CA ALA A 29 -9.76 2.40 -0.59
C ALA A 29 -8.49 2.44 0.26
N ALA A 30 -8.48 3.18 1.36
CA ALA A 30 -7.35 3.22 2.29
C ALA A 30 -7.03 1.84 2.88
N LEU A 31 -8.05 1.05 3.24
CA LEU A 31 -7.86 -0.33 3.72
C LEU A 31 -7.26 -1.22 2.63
N TYR A 32 -7.76 -1.15 1.40
CA TYR A 32 -7.22 -1.93 0.27
C TYR A 32 -5.77 -1.57 -0.02
N ILE A 33 -5.46 -0.28 -0.12
CA ILE A 33 -4.10 0.23 -0.35
C ILE A 33 -3.16 -0.27 0.75
N THR A 34 -3.58 -0.12 2.01
CA THR A 34 -2.79 -0.58 3.17
C THR A 34 -2.56 -2.09 3.14
N ALA A 35 -3.60 -2.88 2.83
CA ALA A 35 -3.49 -4.33 2.74
C ALA A 35 -2.53 -4.78 1.64
N ILE A 36 -2.59 -4.15 0.46
CA ILE A 36 -1.67 -4.44 -0.66
C ILE A 36 -0.24 -4.05 -0.27
N LEU A 37 -0.03 -2.86 0.29
CA LEU A 37 1.29 -2.41 0.75
C LEU A 37 1.91 -3.39 1.76
N MET A 38 1.13 -3.78 2.77
CA MET A 38 1.57 -4.76 3.76
C MET A 38 1.86 -6.13 3.12
N GLY A 39 1.00 -6.59 2.21
CA GLY A 39 1.22 -7.83 1.47
C GLY A 39 2.52 -7.81 0.67
N THR A 40 2.81 -6.72 -0.03
CA THR A 40 4.06 -6.53 -0.78
C THR A 40 5.27 -6.54 0.13
N VAL A 41 5.21 -5.86 1.29
CA VAL A 41 6.31 -5.85 2.27
C VAL A 41 6.55 -7.25 2.83
N VAL A 42 5.50 -7.96 3.24
CA VAL A 42 5.60 -9.35 3.74
C VAL A 42 6.16 -10.27 2.66
N ALA A 43 5.69 -10.14 1.41
CA ALA A 43 6.21 -10.93 0.30
C ALA A 43 7.70 -10.66 0.06
N ALA A 44 8.12 -9.39 0.03
CA ALA A 44 9.53 -9.03 -0.15
C ALA A 44 10.42 -9.60 0.98
N VAL A 45 9.98 -9.49 2.23
CA VAL A 45 10.67 -10.07 3.39
C VAL A 45 10.74 -11.60 3.27
N ALA A 46 9.63 -12.27 2.94
CA ALA A 46 9.60 -13.71 2.76
C ALA A 46 10.54 -14.17 1.63
N PHE A 47 10.55 -13.46 0.49
CA PHE A 47 11.48 -13.70 -0.61
C PHE A 47 12.94 -13.54 -0.14
N PHE A 48 13.26 -12.47 0.59
CA PHE A 48 14.60 -12.27 1.12
C PHE A 48 15.04 -13.45 1.99
N PHE A 49 14.23 -13.89 2.94
CA PHE A 49 14.59 -15.04 3.80
C PHE A 49 14.65 -16.37 3.04
N LEU A 50 13.78 -16.59 2.06
CA LEU A 50 13.76 -17.83 1.29
C LEU A 50 14.96 -17.98 0.36
N PHE A 51 15.37 -16.89 -0.30
CA PHE A 51 16.36 -16.94 -1.39
C PHE A 51 17.71 -16.35 -1.01
N VAL A 52 17.75 -15.32 -0.16
CA VAL A 52 19.00 -14.62 0.22
C VAL A 52 19.47 -15.05 1.61
N GLY A 53 18.57 -15.15 2.59
CA GLY A 53 18.90 -15.53 3.96
C GLY A 53 19.33 -16.98 4.16
N ARG A 54 19.32 -17.81 3.11
CA ARG A 54 19.83 -19.19 3.10
C ARG A 54 21.21 -19.35 2.44
N ILE A 55 21.75 -18.30 1.83
CA ILE A 55 23.12 -18.25 1.30
C ILE A 55 24.02 -17.78 2.45
#